data_AF-A0A7C7L5G4-F1
#
_entry.id   AF-A0A7C7L5G4-F1
#
_cell.length_a   1.000
_cell.length_b   1.000
_cell.length_c   1.000
_cell.angle_alpha   90.00
_cell.angle_beta   90.00
_cell.angle_gamma   90.00
#
_symmetry.space_group_name_H-M   'P 1'
#
loop_
_entity.id
_entity.type
_entity.pdbx_description
1 polymer ?
#
loop_
_entity_poly.entity_id
_entity_poly.type
_entity_poly.pdbx_seq_one_letter_code
_entity_poly.pdbx_strand_id
1 'polypeptide(L)'
;MTSQSPATAKDDVSDDYKNAWASLMMLVRNEGLSWSGRERNRVFLSINAEKFADISATTTTDFSEDGRSIAKCDWNNDGAVDLILRNRNAPRLRVLQNNLRHNNWLQVRLVGNGNTVNRDAIGAKVVATIGATKHVQIMVAGDGYLNQSSKTLYFGLADSKLIDKLAVTWPDGTQHEFDNIACNQQITVTQDVGIYIHYSTAIKLAAAEWNAVSDKDIWRIPLVSRLPVAELPIPSASQPKRKLSDLSGRPVLLNFWSPTCAACLEELEELSQAKKKLGRFNLQIVPMLTDESGPSALADKFMQSFGLEKHAGIASEEVVQTMQVIV
;
A
#
# COMPACT_ATOMS: atom_id res chain seq x y z
N MET A 1 17.46 4.45 -8.07
CA MET A 1 18.69 4.25 -7.26
C MET A 1 19.26 2.87 -7.56
N THR A 2 20.32 2.80 -8.37
CA THR A 2 21.10 1.58 -8.53
C THR A 2 21.93 1.38 -7.26
N SER A 3 21.57 0.38 -6.46
CA SER A 3 22.36 -0.05 -5.30
C SER A 3 23.72 -0.55 -5.78
N GLN A 4 24.76 0.26 -5.67
CA GLN A 4 26.13 -0.19 -5.88
C GLN A 4 26.64 -0.84 -4.59
N SER A 5 26.48 -2.16 -4.49
CA SER A 5 27.21 -2.92 -3.47
C SER A 5 28.71 -2.87 -3.81
N PRO A 6 29.60 -2.56 -2.85
CA PRO A 6 31.03 -2.47 -3.13
C PRO A 6 31.58 -3.81 -3.62
N ALA A 7 32.28 -3.80 -4.76
CA ALA A 7 32.88 -5.00 -5.37
C ALA A 7 34.02 -5.63 -4.52
N THR A 8 34.45 -4.94 -3.46
CA THR A 8 35.56 -5.34 -2.58
C THR A 8 35.13 -5.45 -1.12
N ALA A 9 33.84 -5.63 -0.84
CA ALA A 9 33.40 -5.91 0.52
C ALA A 9 34.08 -7.21 1.00
N LYS A 10 34.95 -7.10 2.01
CA LYS A 10 35.42 -8.28 2.74
C LYS A 10 34.20 -8.85 3.49
N ASP A 11 34.07 -10.17 3.57
CA ASP A 11 32.94 -10.87 4.22
C ASP A 11 32.78 -10.57 5.72
N ASP A 12 33.63 -9.70 6.28
CA ASP A 12 33.64 -9.28 7.67
C ASP A 12 32.60 -8.17 7.90
N VAL A 13 31.32 -8.57 7.86
CA VAL A 13 30.20 -7.73 8.25
C VAL A 13 30.20 -7.61 9.77
N SER A 14 30.21 -6.38 10.31
CA SER A 14 30.19 -6.17 11.76
C SER A 14 28.96 -6.79 12.41
N ASP A 15 29.10 -7.24 13.66
CA ASP A 15 27.98 -7.81 14.40
C ASP A 15 26.87 -6.77 14.62
N ASP A 16 27.22 -5.49 14.76
CA ASP A 16 26.24 -4.39 14.83
C ASP A 16 25.38 -4.31 13.56
N TYR A 17 25.98 -4.43 12.38
CA TYR A 17 25.22 -4.43 11.13
C TYR A 17 24.31 -5.66 11.04
N LYS A 18 24.83 -6.85 11.40
CA LYS A 18 24.02 -8.09 11.41
C LYS A 18 22.85 -7.98 12.39
N ASN A 19 23.09 -7.43 13.58
CA ASN A 19 22.08 -7.24 14.62
C ASN A 19 21.04 -6.19 14.20
N ALA A 20 21.47 -5.09 13.58
CA ALA A 20 20.56 -4.10 13.01
C ALA A 20 19.69 -4.70 11.91
N TRP A 21 20.29 -5.51 11.02
CA TRP A 21 19.56 -6.19 9.95
C TRP A 21 18.58 -7.24 10.48
N ALA A 22 18.97 -8.01 11.48
CA ALA A 22 18.11 -8.96 12.16
C ALA A 22 16.93 -8.26 12.85
N SER A 23 17.18 -7.15 13.54
CA SER A 23 16.15 -6.33 14.19
C SER A 23 15.17 -5.76 13.16
N LEU A 24 15.68 -5.20 12.07
CA LEU A 24 14.87 -4.68 10.98
C LEU A 24 14.01 -5.78 10.34
N MET A 25 14.56 -6.98 10.15
CA MET A 25 13.82 -8.13 9.64
C MET A 25 12.76 -8.60 10.63
N MET A 26 13.01 -8.55 11.93
CA MET A 26 12.02 -8.87 12.97
C MET A 26 10.84 -7.87 12.92
N LEU A 27 11.13 -6.56 12.85
CA LEU A 27 10.12 -5.52 12.72
C LEU A 27 9.20 -5.74 11.51
N VAL A 28 9.77 -6.10 10.36
CA VAL A 28 8.98 -6.37 9.14
C VAL A 28 8.24 -7.70 9.21
N ARG A 29 8.97 -8.78 9.50
CA ARG A 29 8.49 -10.15 9.34
C ARG A 29 7.68 -10.63 10.54
N ASN A 30 7.85 -10.05 11.71
CA ASN A 30 7.17 -10.49 12.92
C ASN A 30 6.20 -9.43 13.41
N GLU A 31 6.57 -8.16 13.32
CA GLU A 31 5.74 -7.05 13.84
C GLU A 31 4.92 -6.33 12.75
N GLY A 32 5.09 -6.70 11.47
CA GLY A 32 4.26 -6.20 10.39
C GLY A 32 4.54 -4.75 9.98
N LEU A 33 5.72 -4.22 10.31
CA LEU A 33 6.11 -2.87 9.92
C LEU A 33 6.48 -2.79 8.42
N SER A 34 6.18 -1.63 7.82
CA SER A 34 6.51 -1.32 6.42
C SER A 34 7.75 -0.44 6.35
N TRP A 35 8.64 -0.70 5.38
CA TRP A 35 9.83 0.13 5.13
C TRP A 35 9.52 1.41 4.34
N SER A 36 8.40 1.44 3.62
CA SER A 36 8.13 2.48 2.62
C SER A 36 6.70 3.01 2.65
N GLY A 37 6.09 3.04 3.84
CA GLY A 37 4.89 3.85 4.07
C GLY A 37 3.60 3.32 3.43
N ARG A 38 3.38 1.99 3.44
CA ARG A 38 2.12 1.36 2.98
C ARG A 38 1.84 1.62 1.49
N GLU A 39 2.73 1.12 0.62
CA GLU A 39 2.56 1.16 -0.84
C GLU A 39 1.33 0.36 -1.28
N ARG A 40 0.23 1.06 -1.57
CA ARG A 40 -1.03 0.46 -2.00
C ARG A 40 -0.95 -0.03 -3.44
N ASN A 41 -1.64 -1.13 -3.74
CA ASN A 41 -1.78 -1.58 -5.13
C ASN A 41 -2.60 -0.56 -5.94
N ARG A 42 -2.23 -0.40 -7.21
CA ARG A 42 -2.93 0.49 -8.15
C ARG A 42 -3.54 -0.31 -9.29
N VAL A 43 -4.77 0.04 -9.68
CA VAL A 43 -5.48 -0.52 -10.83
C VAL A 43 -5.83 0.61 -11.77
N PHE A 44 -5.42 0.44 -13.03
CA PHE A 44 -5.63 1.40 -14.08
C PHE A 44 -6.54 0.81 -15.15
N LEU A 45 -7.69 1.44 -15.37
CA LEU A 45 -8.62 1.06 -16.43
C LEU A 45 -8.25 1.78 -17.72
N SER A 46 -8.00 1.03 -18.79
CA SER A 46 -7.87 1.62 -20.13
C SER A 46 -9.21 2.23 -20.54
N ILE A 47 -9.21 3.54 -20.78
CA ILE A 47 -10.34 4.26 -21.37
C ILE A 47 -10.24 4.17 -22.89
N ASN A 48 -9.02 4.18 -23.41
CA ASN A 48 -8.65 3.92 -24.80
C ASN A 48 -7.17 3.52 -24.88
N ALA A 49 -6.62 3.42 -26.09
CA ALA A 49 -5.24 2.99 -26.33
C ALA A 49 -4.15 3.85 -25.64
N GLU A 50 -4.45 5.11 -25.29
CA GLU A 50 -3.46 6.06 -24.78
C GLU A 50 -3.73 6.50 -23.33
N LYS A 51 -4.97 6.38 -22.86
CA LYS A 51 -5.41 6.93 -21.57
C LYS A 51 -5.89 5.85 -20.64
N PHE A 52 -5.48 6.00 -19.38
CA PHE A 52 -5.87 5.14 -18.28
C PHE A 52 -6.41 5.97 -17.11
N ALA A 53 -7.49 5.49 -16.50
CA ALA A 53 -8.03 6.04 -15.26
C ALA A 53 -7.55 5.20 -14.07
N ASP A 54 -7.09 5.85 -13.00
CA ASP A 54 -6.88 5.18 -11.71
C ASP A 54 -8.25 4.84 -11.11
N ILE A 55 -8.56 3.55 -11.06
CA ILE A 55 -9.82 3.02 -10.51
C ILE A 55 -9.60 2.26 -9.20
N SER A 56 -8.42 2.37 -8.59
CA SER A 56 -7.96 1.51 -7.48
C SER A 56 -8.92 1.49 -6.28
N ALA A 57 -9.51 2.64 -5.95
CA ALA A 57 -10.47 2.79 -4.86
C ALA A 57 -11.81 2.10 -5.17
N THR A 58 -12.23 2.08 -6.44
CA THR A 58 -13.51 1.47 -6.86
C THR A 58 -13.41 -0.05 -7.00
N THR A 59 -12.22 -0.57 -7.29
CA THR A 59 -11.96 -2.02 -7.34
C THR A 59 -11.69 -2.61 -5.98
N THR A 60 -11.61 -1.79 -4.92
CA THR A 60 -11.26 -2.20 -3.55
C THR A 60 -9.90 -2.91 -3.47
N THR A 61 -8.99 -2.63 -4.41
CA THR A 61 -7.66 -3.22 -4.46
C THR A 61 -6.60 -2.35 -3.76
N ASP A 62 -6.94 -1.11 -3.44
CA ASP A 62 -6.08 -0.10 -2.82
C ASP A 62 -6.01 -0.20 -1.30
N PHE A 63 -5.93 -1.42 -0.77
CA PHE A 63 -5.82 -1.64 0.67
C PHE A 63 -4.64 -0.88 1.27
N SER A 64 -4.77 -0.46 2.53
CA SER A 64 -3.73 0.26 3.26
C SER A 64 -2.49 -0.60 3.62
N GLU A 65 -2.45 -1.84 3.15
CA GLU A 65 -1.28 -2.69 3.32
C GLU A 65 -0.15 -2.31 2.36
N ASP A 66 1.05 -2.78 2.68
CA ASP A 66 2.23 -2.64 1.85
C ASP A 66 2.26 -3.77 0.81
N GLY A 67 1.65 -3.52 -0.35
CA GLY A 67 1.53 -4.45 -1.47
C GLY A 67 2.87 -4.71 -2.14
N ARG A 68 3.19 -5.99 -2.41
CA ARG A 68 4.46 -6.38 -3.06
C ARG A 68 4.28 -7.24 -4.29
N SER A 69 3.17 -7.95 -4.38
CA SER A 69 2.97 -8.89 -5.47
C SER A 69 1.51 -9.10 -5.77
N ILE A 70 1.24 -9.44 -7.03
CA ILE A 70 -0.08 -9.74 -7.57
C ILE A 70 0.06 -10.90 -8.54
N ALA A 71 -0.73 -11.94 -8.35
CA ALA A 71 -0.86 -13.06 -9.26
C ALA A 71 -2.31 -13.18 -9.72
N LYS A 72 -2.52 -13.54 -10.99
CA LYS A 72 -3.85 -13.76 -11.57
C LYS A 72 -4.14 -15.25 -11.70
N CYS A 73 -5.33 -15.65 -11.34
CA CYS A 73 -5.84 -17.00 -11.58
C CYS A 73 -7.37 -16.98 -11.63
N ASP A 74 -8.00 -18.03 -12.13
CA ASP A 74 -9.39 -18.35 -11.81
C ASP A 74 -9.33 -19.53 -10.84
N TRP A 75 -9.34 -19.26 -9.52
CA TRP A 75 -9.06 -20.29 -8.53
C TRP A 75 -10.28 -21.18 -8.28
N ASN A 76 -11.48 -20.65 -8.50
CA ASN A 76 -12.74 -21.36 -8.29
C ASN A 76 -13.32 -21.95 -9.59
N ASN A 77 -12.66 -21.73 -10.73
CA ASN A 77 -13.07 -22.20 -12.04
C ASN A 77 -14.47 -21.72 -12.47
N ASP A 78 -14.82 -20.47 -12.17
CA ASP A 78 -16.10 -19.88 -12.60
C ASP A 78 -15.99 -19.01 -13.86
N GLY A 79 -14.77 -18.82 -14.38
CA GLY A 79 -14.46 -18.01 -15.54
C GLY A 79 -14.09 -16.57 -15.26
N ALA A 80 -14.30 -16.10 -14.02
CA ALA A 80 -13.89 -14.78 -13.60
C ALA A 80 -12.43 -14.82 -13.13
N VAL A 81 -11.60 -13.93 -13.67
CA VAL A 81 -10.21 -13.85 -13.24
C VAL A 81 -10.14 -13.17 -11.88
N ASP A 82 -9.66 -13.92 -10.90
CA ASP A 82 -9.35 -13.51 -9.54
C ASP A 82 -7.93 -12.97 -9.40
N LEU A 83 -7.69 -12.27 -8.28
CA LEU A 83 -6.39 -11.73 -7.93
C LEU A 83 -5.92 -12.28 -6.59
N ILE A 84 -4.68 -12.73 -6.54
CA ILE A 84 -3.99 -13.08 -5.30
C ILE A 84 -2.97 -11.99 -5.01
N LEU A 85 -3.14 -11.29 -3.91
CA LEU A 85 -2.24 -10.23 -3.47
C LEU A 85 -1.35 -10.73 -2.34
N ARG A 86 -0.05 -10.41 -2.44
CA ARG A 86 0.91 -10.61 -1.36
C ARG A 86 1.35 -9.24 -0.83
N ASN A 87 1.07 -9.03 0.45
CA ASN A 87 1.49 -7.84 1.20
C ASN A 87 2.67 -8.17 2.10
N ARG A 88 3.57 -7.21 2.31
CA ARG A 88 4.69 -7.35 3.26
C ARG A 88 4.19 -7.46 4.69
N ASN A 89 3.24 -6.61 5.07
CA ASN A 89 2.58 -6.59 6.37
C ASN A 89 1.29 -7.42 6.38
N ALA A 90 0.65 -7.52 7.55
CA ALA A 90 -0.58 -8.28 7.70
C ALA A 90 -1.81 -7.51 7.16
N PRO A 91 -2.81 -8.21 6.59
CA PRO A 91 -2.76 -9.60 6.17
C PRO A 91 -1.84 -9.80 4.96
N ARG A 92 -0.97 -10.83 5.03
CA ARG A 92 0.11 -11.05 4.04
C ARG A 92 -0.37 -11.63 2.72
N LEU A 93 -1.49 -12.33 2.74
CA LEU A 93 -2.11 -12.93 1.58
C LEU A 93 -3.57 -12.49 1.57
N ARG A 94 -4.02 -11.96 0.44
CA ARG A 94 -5.44 -11.74 0.16
C ARG A 94 -5.79 -12.43 -1.14
N VAL A 95 -6.93 -13.10 -1.16
CA VAL A 95 -7.55 -13.61 -2.38
C VAL A 95 -8.74 -12.71 -2.65
N LEU A 96 -8.71 -12.01 -3.77
CA LEU A 96 -9.80 -11.17 -4.24
C LEU A 96 -10.57 -11.97 -5.28
N GLN A 97 -11.74 -12.43 -4.88
CA GLN A 97 -12.64 -13.11 -5.78
C GLN A 97 -13.35 -12.10 -6.69
N ASN A 98 -13.30 -12.36 -7.98
CA ASN A 98 -13.99 -11.54 -8.96
C ASN A 98 -15.46 -11.96 -9.07
N ASN A 99 -16.35 -11.15 -8.52
CA ASN A 99 -17.79 -11.42 -8.49
C ASN A 99 -18.57 -10.84 -9.67
N LEU A 100 -17.90 -10.58 -10.80
CA LEU A 100 -18.53 -10.01 -11.98
C LEU A 100 -19.64 -10.93 -12.49
N ARG A 101 -20.87 -10.43 -12.50
CA ARG A 101 -22.04 -11.17 -12.97
C ARG A 101 -22.22 -10.86 -14.44
N HIS A 102 -22.37 -11.91 -15.26
CA HIS A 102 -22.62 -11.84 -16.70
C HIS A 102 -21.40 -11.42 -17.53
N ASN A 103 -20.63 -12.40 -17.98
CA ASN A 103 -19.64 -12.26 -19.04
C ASN A 103 -19.34 -13.65 -19.57
N ASN A 104 -19.45 -13.87 -20.88
CA ASN A 104 -18.98 -15.10 -21.49
C ASN A 104 -17.45 -15.09 -21.53
N TRP A 105 -16.83 -16.27 -21.40
CA TRP A 105 -15.37 -16.38 -21.27
C TRP A 105 -14.81 -17.59 -22.00
N LEU A 106 -13.50 -17.59 -22.30
CA LEU A 106 -12.76 -18.78 -22.72
C LEU A 106 -11.43 -18.79 -21.96
N GLN A 107 -11.08 -19.95 -21.41
CA GLN A 107 -9.75 -20.20 -20.85
C GLN A 107 -8.98 -21.13 -21.75
N VAL A 108 -7.75 -20.75 -22.09
CA VAL A 108 -6.88 -21.50 -22.99
C VAL A 108 -5.58 -21.83 -22.26
N ARG A 109 -5.34 -23.12 -22.05
CA ARG A 109 -4.04 -23.65 -21.66
C ARG A 109 -3.31 -24.15 -22.90
N LEU A 110 -2.02 -23.86 -22.99
CA LEU A 110 -1.18 -24.33 -24.09
C LEU A 110 -0.20 -25.38 -23.58
N VAL A 111 0.07 -26.39 -24.42
CA VAL A 111 1.09 -27.41 -24.15
C VAL A 111 1.94 -27.56 -25.40
N GLY A 112 3.21 -27.14 -25.30
CA GLY A 112 4.19 -27.38 -26.34
C GLY A 112 4.58 -28.86 -26.42
N ASN A 113 5.11 -29.28 -27.57
CA ASN A 113 5.51 -30.68 -27.78
C ASN A 113 6.68 -31.15 -26.90
N GLY A 114 7.46 -30.22 -26.33
CA GLY A 114 8.63 -30.50 -25.51
C GLY A 114 9.90 -30.75 -26.32
N ASN A 115 9.86 -30.60 -27.65
CA ASN A 115 10.99 -30.80 -28.55
C ASN A 115 11.45 -29.47 -29.15
N THR A 116 10.63 -28.88 -30.02
CA THR A 116 10.87 -27.57 -30.64
C THR A 116 10.28 -26.44 -29.83
N VAL A 117 9.29 -26.73 -28.99
CA VAL A 117 8.62 -25.77 -28.12
C VAL A 117 8.60 -26.32 -26.69
N ASN A 118 8.92 -25.47 -25.71
CA ASN A 118 8.88 -25.85 -24.30
C ASN A 118 7.46 -26.27 -23.87
N ARG A 119 7.36 -27.19 -22.90
CA ARG A 119 6.07 -27.77 -22.46
C ARG A 119 5.05 -26.72 -21.95
N ASP A 120 5.53 -25.59 -21.46
CA ASP A 120 4.70 -24.47 -20.99
C ASP A 120 4.31 -23.50 -22.11
N ALA A 121 4.74 -23.75 -23.35
CA ALA A 121 4.48 -22.93 -24.53
C ALA A 121 4.88 -21.45 -24.37
N ILE A 122 5.88 -21.15 -23.54
CA ILE A 122 6.37 -19.78 -23.33
C ILE A 122 6.77 -19.17 -24.67
N GLY A 123 6.25 -17.98 -24.96
CA GLY A 123 6.42 -17.25 -26.22
C GLY A 123 5.30 -17.49 -27.25
N ALA A 124 4.42 -18.48 -27.05
CA ALA A 124 3.31 -18.71 -27.95
C ALA A 124 2.31 -17.54 -27.92
N LYS A 125 1.82 -17.14 -29.08
CA LYS A 125 0.82 -16.08 -29.27
C LYS A 125 -0.52 -16.70 -29.64
N VAL A 126 -1.58 -16.26 -28.97
CA VAL A 126 -2.95 -16.67 -29.26
C VAL A 126 -3.77 -15.46 -29.67
N VAL A 127 -4.46 -15.56 -30.80
CA VAL A 127 -5.37 -14.54 -31.32
C VAL A 127 -6.78 -15.12 -31.37
N ALA A 128 -7.68 -14.56 -30.57
CA ALA A 128 -9.10 -14.87 -30.61
C ALA A 128 -9.84 -13.79 -31.42
N THR A 129 -10.56 -14.19 -32.46
CA THR A 129 -11.42 -13.33 -33.28
C THR A 129 -12.86 -13.50 -32.85
N ILE A 130 -13.52 -12.39 -32.50
CA ILE A 130 -14.91 -12.33 -32.03
C ILE A 130 -15.61 -11.19 -32.78
N GLY A 131 -16.42 -11.54 -33.77
CA GLY A 131 -16.98 -10.61 -34.75
C GLY A 131 -15.86 -9.81 -35.44
N ALA A 132 -15.93 -8.49 -35.31
CA ALA A 132 -14.91 -7.58 -35.85
C ALA A 132 -13.68 -7.40 -34.95
N THR A 133 -13.69 -7.93 -33.73
CA THR A 133 -12.67 -7.68 -32.71
C THR A 133 -11.64 -8.81 -32.67
N LYS A 134 -10.37 -8.46 -32.47
CA LYS A 134 -9.29 -9.42 -32.22
C LYS A 134 -8.68 -9.18 -30.86
N HIS A 135 -8.64 -10.22 -30.03
CA HIS A 135 -7.95 -10.22 -28.75
C HIS A 135 -6.66 -11.02 -28.87
N VAL A 136 -5.55 -10.44 -28.43
CA VAL A 136 -4.23 -11.07 -28.50
C VAL A 136 -3.73 -11.32 -27.09
N GLN A 137 -3.28 -12.54 -26.84
CA GLN A 137 -2.61 -12.96 -25.61
C GLN A 137 -1.29 -13.64 -25.96
N ILE A 138 -0.27 -13.47 -25.12
CA ILE A 138 1.03 -14.12 -25.28
C ILE A 138 1.31 -14.89 -24.00
N MET A 139 1.73 -16.13 -24.14
CA MET A 139 2.20 -16.92 -23.01
C MET A 139 3.57 -16.43 -22.59
N VAL A 140 3.69 -15.92 -21.36
CA VAL A 140 4.93 -15.35 -20.83
C VAL A 140 5.46 -16.17 -19.66
N ALA A 141 6.77 -16.18 -19.48
CA ALA A 141 7.41 -16.77 -18.31
C ALA A 141 7.66 -15.67 -17.27
N GLY A 142 6.99 -15.79 -16.13
CA GLY A 142 7.10 -14.83 -15.04
C GLY A 142 6.34 -13.54 -15.33
N ASP A 143 5.55 -13.11 -14.37
CA ASP A 143 4.89 -11.82 -14.36
C ASP A 143 4.85 -11.27 -12.92
N GLY A 144 4.94 -9.94 -12.81
CA GLY A 144 5.02 -9.25 -11.53
C GLY A 144 6.30 -9.54 -10.71
N TYR A 145 6.34 -9.01 -9.49
CA TYR A 145 7.52 -9.10 -8.62
C TYR A 145 7.45 -10.33 -7.71
N LEU A 146 8.43 -11.24 -7.80
CA LEU A 146 8.53 -12.46 -6.98
C LEU A 146 7.24 -13.32 -6.96
N ASN A 147 6.52 -13.38 -8.07
CA ASN A 147 5.36 -14.26 -8.23
C ASN A 147 5.29 -14.85 -9.65
N GLN A 148 4.27 -15.66 -9.87
CA GLN A 148 3.88 -16.17 -11.17
C GLN A 148 2.37 -16.38 -11.21
N SER A 149 1.68 -15.72 -12.14
CA SER A 149 0.28 -15.98 -12.47
C SER A 149 0.08 -17.36 -13.08
N SER A 150 -1.18 -17.82 -13.09
CA SER A 150 -1.57 -19.04 -13.81
C SER A 150 -1.14 -18.98 -15.28
N LYS A 151 -0.64 -20.10 -15.81
CA LYS A 151 -0.29 -20.29 -17.23
C LYS A 151 -1.52 -20.49 -18.12
N THR A 152 -2.61 -19.83 -17.79
CA THR A 152 -3.89 -19.86 -18.49
C THR A 152 -4.10 -18.52 -19.15
N LEU A 153 -4.44 -18.53 -20.43
CA LEU A 153 -4.81 -17.33 -21.17
C LEU A 153 -6.32 -17.14 -21.05
N TYR A 154 -6.73 -15.97 -20.62
CA TYR A 154 -8.14 -15.64 -20.38
C TYR A 154 -8.63 -14.70 -21.48
N PHE A 155 -9.77 -15.04 -22.08
CA PHE A 155 -10.48 -14.22 -23.04
C PHE A 155 -11.88 -13.92 -22.49
N GLY A 156 -12.22 -12.63 -22.36
CA GLY A 156 -13.59 -12.19 -22.12
C GLY A 156 -14.31 -11.96 -23.44
N LEU A 157 -15.54 -12.46 -23.55
CA LEU A 157 -16.34 -12.46 -24.78
C LEU A 157 -17.59 -11.56 -24.67
N ALA A 158 -17.82 -10.90 -23.52
CA ALA A 158 -19.05 -10.16 -23.24
C ALA A 158 -20.28 -11.05 -23.47
N ASP A 159 -21.19 -10.66 -24.36
CA ASP A 159 -22.39 -11.44 -24.69
C ASP A 159 -22.17 -12.46 -25.82
N SER A 160 -20.98 -12.49 -26.45
CA SER A 160 -20.73 -13.43 -27.54
C SER A 160 -20.69 -14.86 -27.04
N LYS A 161 -21.39 -15.75 -27.75
CA LYS A 161 -21.50 -17.18 -27.41
C LYS A 161 -20.41 -18.03 -28.06
N LEU A 162 -19.62 -17.45 -28.95
CA LEU A 162 -18.55 -18.13 -29.66
C LEU A 162 -17.37 -17.20 -29.94
N ILE A 163 -16.22 -17.83 -30.12
CA ILE A 163 -15.06 -17.28 -30.80
C ILE A 163 -15.07 -17.83 -32.22
N ASP A 164 -15.15 -16.93 -33.21
CA ASP A 164 -15.22 -17.32 -34.62
C ASP A 164 -13.96 -18.05 -35.03
N LYS A 165 -12.80 -17.57 -34.56
CA LYS A 165 -11.49 -18.16 -34.86
C LYS A 165 -10.49 -17.97 -33.73
N LEU A 166 -9.84 -19.06 -33.33
CA LEU A 166 -8.73 -19.09 -32.39
C LEU A 166 -7.46 -19.52 -33.13
N ALA A 167 -6.51 -18.60 -33.32
CA ALA A 167 -5.23 -18.87 -33.97
C ALA A 167 -4.10 -18.91 -32.93
N VAL A 168 -3.32 -19.98 -32.93
CA VAL A 168 -2.15 -20.17 -32.08
C VAL A 168 -0.90 -20.14 -32.96
N THR A 169 0.01 -19.22 -32.70
CA THR A 169 1.36 -19.21 -33.28
C THR A 169 2.35 -19.66 -32.20
N TRP A 170 3.02 -20.78 -32.45
CA TRP A 170 4.01 -21.35 -31.53
C TRP A 170 5.39 -20.69 -31.69
N PRO A 171 6.29 -20.77 -30.70
CA PRO A 171 7.64 -20.21 -30.77
C PRO A 171 8.50 -20.72 -31.93
N ASP A 172 8.24 -21.94 -32.42
CA ASP A 172 8.92 -22.51 -33.58
C ASP A 172 8.36 -22.05 -34.94
N GLY A 173 7.35 -21.18 -34.92
CA GLY A 173 6.69 -20.63 -36.10
C GLY A 173 5.49 -21.44 -36.60
N THR A 174 5.26 -22.65 -36.07
CA THR A 174 4.09 -23.47 -36.42
C THR A 174 2.80 -22.74 -36.04
N GLN A 175 1.74 -22.91 -36.83
CA GLN A 175 0.45 -22.28 -36.60
C GLN A 175 -0.69 -23.29 -36.61
N HIS A 176 -1.65 -23.09 -35.71
CA HIS A 176 -2.90 -23.86 -35.68
C HIS A 176 -4.06 -22.90 -35.57
N GLU A 177 -5.15 -23.24 -36.25
CA GLU A 177 -6.36 -22.45 -36.28
C GLU A 177 -7.55 -23.34 -35.95
N PHE A 178 -8.45 -22.83 -35.13
CA PHE A 178 -9.67 -23.53 -34.73
C PHE A 178 -10.85 -22.58 -34.88
N ASP A 179 -11.91 -23.01 -35.54
CA ASP A 179 -13.09 -22.20 -35.78
C ASP A 179 -14.23 -22.57 -34.82
N ASN A 180 -15.14 -21.61 -34.59
CA ASN A 180 -16.39 -21.81 -33.86
C ASN A 180 -16.22 -22.42 -32.45
N ILE A 181 -15.31 -21.87 -31.66
CA ILE A 181 -15.10 -22.32 -30.28
C ILE A 181 -16.20 -21.75 -29.39
N ALA A 182 -16.98 -22.62 -28.75
CA ALA A 182 -18.02 -22.20 -27.82
C ALA A 182 -17.45 -21.44 -26.61
N CYS A 183 -18.23 -20.54 -26.03
CA CYS A 183 -17.87 -19.85 -24.79
C CYS A 183 -18.07 -20.70 -23.53
N ASN A 184 -17.67 -20.16 -22.39
CA ASN A 184 -17.88 -20.67 -21.02
C ASN A 184 -17.27 -22.04 -20.78
N GLN A 185 -16.05 -22.22 -21.28
CA GLN A 185 -15.31 -23.47 -21.16
C GLN A 185 -13.81 -23.24 -21.01
N GLN A 186 -13.15 -24.25 -20.46
CA GLN A 186 -11.69 -24.33 -20.42
C GLN A 186 -11.23 -25.30 -21.51
N ILE A 187 -10.23 -24.91 -22.28
CA ILE A 187 -9.64 -25.75 -23.32
C ILE A 187 -8.14 -25.88 -23.10
N THR A 188 -7.58 -27.01 -23.54
CA THR A 188 -6.14 -27.19 -23.70
C THR A 188 -5.83 -27.40 -25.16
N VAL A 189 -4.91 -26.61 -25.69
CA VAL A 189 -4.36 -26.77 -27.03
C VAL A 189 -2.96 -27.35 -26.90
N THR A 190 -2.77 -28.56 -27.42
CA THR A 190 -1.47 -29.23 -27.45
C THR A 190 -0.96 -29.22 -28.89
N GLN A 191 0.27 -28.75 -29.11
CA GLN A 191 0.83 -28.48 -30.45
C GLN A 191 0.62 -29.62 -31.45
N ASP A 192 0.96 -30.86 -31.09
CA ASP A 192 0.93 -32.00 -32.02
C ASP A 192 -0.34 -32.85 -31.90
N VAL A 193 -1.32 -32.42 -31.09
CA VAL A 193 -2.54 -33.20 -30.81
C VAL A 193 -3.81 -32.42 -31.18
N GLY A 194 -3.85 -31.12 -30.91
CA GLY A 194 -5.03 -30.28 -31.13
C GLY A 194 -5.71 -29.87 -29.81
N ILE A 195 -7.03 -29.70 -29.88
CA ILE A 195 -7.84 -29.13 -28.80
C ILE A 195 -8.50 -30.21 -27.93
N TYR A 196 -8.46 -30.02 -26.62
CA TYR A 196 -9.19 -30.81 -25.64
C TYR A 196 -10.04 -29.89 -24.75
N ILE A 197 -11.32 -30.21 -24.59
CA ILE A 197 -12.26 -29.45 -23.78
C ILE A 197 -12.32 -30.04 -22.38
N HIS A 198 -12.13 -29.20 -21.36
CA HIS A 198 -12.31 -29.56 -19.96
C HIS A 198 -13.70 -29.16 -19.49
N TYR A 199 -14.39 -30.10 -18.86
CA TYR A 199 -15.63 -29.84 -18.13
C TYR A 199 -15.27 -29.57 -16.67
N SER A 200 -15.10 -28.30 -16.33
CA SER A 200 -14.87 -27.86 -14.97
C SER A 200 -16.21 -27.53 -14.28
N THR A 201 -16.29 -27.82 -12.98
CA THR A 201 -17.40 -27.36 -12.14
C THR A 201 -16.92 -26.24 -11.23
N ALA A 202 -17.63 -25.10 -11.25
CA ALA A 202 -17.32 -23.98 -10.38
C ALA A 202 -17.35 -24.39 -8.90
N ILE A 203 -16.31 -24.04 -8.17
CA ILE A 203 -16.15 -24.31 -6.75
C ILE A 203 -16.79 -23.15 -5.97
N LYS A 204 -17.67 -23.49 -5.03
CA LYS A 204 -18.22 -22.50 -4.08
C LYS A 204 -17.61 -22.74 -2.71
N LEU A 205 -16.78 -21.82 -2.25
CA LEU A 205 -16.35 -21.78 -0.85
C LEU A 205 -17.25 -20.82 -0.07
N ALA A 206 -17.59 -21.21 1.16
CA ALA A 206 -18.21 -20.28 2.10
C ALA A 206 -17.16 -19.24 2.52
N ALA A 207 -17.54 -17.97 2.56
CA ALA A 207 -16.70 -16.93 3.13
C ALA A 207 -16.41 -17.27 4.60
N ALA A 208 -15.13 -17.30 4.97
CA ALA A 208 -14.77 -17.40 6.38
C ALA A 208 -14.98 -16.03 7.05
N GLU A 209 -15.54 -16.00 8.26
CA GLU A 209 -15.57 -14.78 9.06
C GLU A 209 -14.14 -14.37 9.40
N TRP A 210 -13.66 -13.28 8.81
CA TRP A 210 -12.38 -12.69 9.16
C TRP A 210 -12.58 -11.66 10.27
N ASN A 211 -12.17 -12.02 11.49
CA ASN A 211 -12.08 -11.06 12.58
C ASN A 211 -10.84 -10.20 12.33
N ALA A 212 -11.05 -8.95 11.90
CA ALA A 212 -9.97 -7.97 11.86
C ALA A 212 -9.29 -7.93 13.22
N VAL A 213 -7.98 -8.17 13.25
CA VAL A 213 -7.20 -7.92 14.46
C VAL A 213 -7.34 -6.42 14.70
N SER A 214 -8.08 -6.03 15.75
CA SER A 214 -8.23 -4.62 16.07
C SER A 214 -6.84 -4.08 16.37
N ASP A 215 -6.41 -3.04 15.67
CA ASP A 215 -5.23 -2.24 15.99
C ASP A 215 -5.45 -1.59 17.38
N LYS A 216 -5.26 -2.36 18.45
CA LYS A 216 -5.22 -1.86 19.84
C LYS A 216 -3.84 -1.35 20.21
N ASP A 217 -2.84 -1.61 19.37
CA ASP A 217 -1.48 -1.18 19.61
C ASP A 217 -1.33 0.26 19.09
N ILE A 218 -1.27 1.20 20.03
CA ILE A 218 -0.75 2.54 19.78
C ILE A 218 0.75 2.36 19.51
N TRP A 219 1.10 2.15 18.24
CA TRP A 219 2.49 2.01 17.82
C TRP A 219 3.22 3.34 17.99
N ARG A 220 4.15 3.38 18.94
CA ARG A 220 5.18 4.42 19.03
C ARG A 220 6.39 3.90 18.30
N ILE A 221 6.98 4.68 17.41
CA ILE A 221 8.34 4.42 16.93
C ILE A 221 9.24 4.51 18.16
N PRO A 222 9.85 3.41 18.65
CA PRO A 222 10.84 3.54 19.70
C PRO A 222 12.05 4.21 19.06
N LEU A 223 12.22 5.51 19.30
CA LEU A 223 13.48 6.16 19.03
C LEU A 223 14.54 5.43 19.87
N VAL A 224 15.49 4.76 19.19
CA VAL A 224 16.58 4.00 19.84
C VAL A 224 17.44 4.91 20.72
N SER A 225 17.43 6.22 20.44
CA SER A 225 18.01 7.27 21.26
C SER A 225 17.11 8.50 21.26
N ARG A 226 17.11 9.26 22.36
CA ARG A 226 16.40 10.56 22.40
C ARG A 226 17.12 11.50 21.43
N LEU A 227 16.41 12.01 20.42
CA LEU A 227 16.95 13.07 19.57
C LEU A 227 17.11 14.33 20.44
N PRO A 228 18.31 14.93 20.49
CA PRO A 228 18.47 16.21 21.16
C PRO A 228 17.63 17.25 20.42
N VAL A 229 16.68 17.87 21.13
CA VAL A 229 15.93 18.99 20.56
C VAL A 229 16.86 20.19 20.43
N ALA A 230 16.75 20.93 19.33
CA ALA A 230 17.52 22.17 19.15
C ALA A 230 17.17 23.18 20.25
N GLU A 231 18.11 24.08 20.55
CA GLU A 231 17.87 25.16 21.50
C GLU A 231 16.94 26.20 20.85
N LEU A 232 15.69 26.29 21.34
CA LEU A 232 14.67 27.17 20.77
C LEU A 232 14.39 28.37 21.68
N PRO A 233 14.30 29.60 21.15
CA PRO A 233 13.79 30.75 21.90
C PRO A 233 12.28 30.57 22.12
N ILE A 234 11.83 30.59 23.37
CA ILE A 234 10.40 30.46 23.73
C ILE A 234 10.00 31.57 24.71
N PRO A 235 10.02 32.84 24.25
CA PRO A 235 9.79 34.01 25.10
C PRO A 235 8.43 33.92 25.80
N SER A 236 8.37 34.44 27.03
CA SER A 236 7.14 34.59 27.80
C SER A 236 7.02 36.01 28.34
N ALA A 237 5.81 36.40 28.75
CA ALA A 237 5.57 37.71 29.36
C ALA A 237 6.47 37.94 30.61
N SER A 238 6.68 36.91 31.42
CA SER A 238 7.55 36.99 32.61
C SER A 238 9.04 36.88 32.32
N GLN A 239 9.41 36.24 31.20
CA GLN A 239 10.80 35.98 30.82
C GLN A 239 10.96 36.14 29.30
N PRO A 240 11.25 37.36 28.81
CA PRO A 240 11.35 37.64 27.38
C PRO A 240 12.49 36.94 26.64
N LYS A 241 13.49 36.42 27.37
CA LYS A 241 14.65 35.70 26.81
C LYS A 241 14.66 34.20 27.13
N ARG A 242 13.52 33.65 27.56
CA ARG A 242 13.40 32.23 27.93
C ARG A 242 13.70 31.34 26.74
N LYS A 243 14.42 30.25 26.98
CA LYS A 243 14.75 29.21 26.01
C LYS A 243 14.17 27.86 26.44
N LEU A 244 14.12 26.91 25.52
CA LEU A 244 13.57 25.59 25.80
C LEU A 244 14.37 24.83 26.87
N SER A 245 15.70 25.00 26.91
CA SER A 245 16.55 24.40 27.95
C SER A 245 16.27 24.91 29.37
N ASP A 246 15.70 26.11 29.52
CA ASP A 246 15.30 26.66 30.83
C ASP A 246 14.17 25.84 31.48
N LEU A 247 13.47 25.02 30.68
CA LEU A 247 12.42 24.09 31.13
C LEU A 247 12.92 22.64 31.24
N SER A 248 14.23 22.43 31.17
CA SER A 248 14.84 21.09 31.27
C SER A 248 14.59 20.43 32.64
N GLY A 249 14.69 19.11 32.66
CA GLY A 249 14.47 18.29 33.88
C GLY A 249 13.01 17.87 34.11
N ARG A 250 12.07 18.34 33.28
CA ARG A 250 10.68 17.87 33.27
C ARG A 250 10.21 17.63 31.83
N PRO A 251 9.25 16.73 31.59
CA PRO A 251 8.59 16.65 30.29
C PRO A 251 7.91 17.99 29.97
N VAL A 252 8.13 18.50 28.75
CA VAL A 252 7.53 19.75 28.25
C VAL A 252 6.61 19.42 27.08
N LEU A 253 5.37 19.90 27.14
CA LEU A 253 4.43 19.92 26.02
C LEU A 253 4.35 21.35 25.49
N LEU A 254 4.92 21.59 24.32
CA LEU A 254 4.69 22.82 23.56
C LEU A 254 3.36 22.67 22.81
N ASN A 255 2.42 23.58 23.03
CA ASN A 255 1.14 23.62 22.33
C ASN A 255 1.06 24.93 21.54
N PHE A 256 0.95 24.84 20.22
CA PHE A 256 0.90 26.01 19.34
C PHE A 256 -0.54 26.38 19.03
N TRP A 257 -0.91 27.65 19.18
CA TRP A 257 -2.30 28.07 19.07
C TRP A 257 -2.46 29.50 18.55
N SER A 258 -3.67 29.79 18.08
CA SER A 258 -4.12 31.13 17.68
C SER A 258 -5.52 31.42 18.27
N PRO A 259 -5.84 32.65 18.68
CA PRO A 259 -7.19 33.03 19.14
C PRO A 259 -8.25 32.89 18.05
N THR A 260 -7.84 32.84 16.77
CA THR A 260 -8.74 32.68 15.62
C THR A 260 -8.96 31.21 15.24
N CYS A 261 -8.25 30.29 15.88
CA CYS A 261 -8.33 28.85 15.63
C CYS A 261 -9.30 28.18 16.62
N ALA A 262 -10.52 27.88 16.17
CA ALA A 262 -11.55 27.24 17.01
C ALA A 262 -11.07 25.90 17.61
N ALA A 263 -10.44 25.04 16.79
CA ALA A 263 -9.90 23.75 17.24
C ALA A 263 -8.81 23.91 18.31
N CYS A 264 -7.99 24.96 18.22
CA CYS A 264 -6.93 25.23 19.19
C CYS A 264 -7.50 25.67 20.54
N LEU A 265 -8.63 26.39 20.54
CA LEU A 265 -9.32 26.77 21.78
C LEU A 265 -9.96 25.56 22.46
N GLU A 266 -10.56 24.65 21.70
CA GLU A 266 -11.05 23.36 22.21
C GLU A 266 -9.92 22.53 22.82
N GLU A 267 -8.78 22.40 22.13
CA GLU A 267 -7.61 21.69 22.65
C GLU A 267 -7.07 22.30 23.96
N LEU A 268 -6.99 23.63 24.05
CA LEU A 268 -6.56 24.33 25.26
C LEU A 268 -7.51 24.11 26.43
N GLU A 269 -8.82 24.07 26.18
CA GLU A 269 -9.82 23.74 27.18
C GLU A 269 -9.64 22.30 27.68
N GLU A 270 -9.47 21.33 26.78
CA GLU A 270 -9.19 19.94 27.15
C GLU A 270 -7.91 19.80 27.98
N LEU A 271 -6.83 20.47 27.57
CA LEU A 271 -5.56 20.50 28.31
C LEU A 271 -5.72 21.11 29.71
N SER A 272 -6.53 22.18 29.83
CA SER A 272 -6.85 22.81 31.10
C SER A 272 -7.62 21.85 32.02
N GLN A 273 -8.66 21.20 31.51
CA GLN A 273 -9.45 20.22 32.27
C GLN A 273 -8.59 19.01 32.68
N ALA A 274 -7.69 18.57 31.81
CA ALA A 274 -6.76 17.46 32.06
C ALA A 274 -5.56 17.84 32.96
N LYS A 275 -5.35 19.12 33.29
CA LYS A 275 -4.17 19.61 34.03
C LYS A 275 -3.89 18.85 35.33
N LYS A 276 -4.92 18.50 36.10
CA LYS A 276 -4.78 17.68 37.33
C LYS A 276 -4.27 16.26 37.05
N LYS A 277 -4.74 15.64 35.97
CA LYS A 277 -4.34 14.29 35.55
C LYS A 277 -2.92 14.31 34.98
N LEU A 278 -2.59 15.31 34.16
CA LEU A 278 -1.27 15.51 33.55
C LEU A 278 -0.20 15.89 34.58
N GLY A 279 -0.59 16.57 35.67
CA GLY A 279 0.31 16.90 36.77
C GLY A 279 0.97 15.67 37.43
N ARG A 280 0.35 14.48 37.35
CA ARG A 280 0.94 13.21 37.84
C ARG A 280 2.23 12.82 37.10
N PHE A 281 2.41 13.31 35.87
CA PHE A 281 3.60 13.07 35.05
C PHE A 281 4.62 14.22 35.15
N ASN A 282 4.38 15.19 36.04
CA ASN A 282 5.20 16.40 36.17
C ASN A 282 5.36 17.15 34.82
N LEU A 283 4.35 17.04 33.95
CA LEU A 283 4.33 17.64 32.61
C LEU A 283 4.15 19.16 32.71
N GLN A 284 4.98 19.91 31.99
CA GLN A 284 4.87 21.35 31.83
C GLN A 284 4.20 21.66 30.50
N ILE A 285 2.98 22.22 30.53
CA ILE A 285 2.28 22.70 29.34
C ILE A 285 2.72 24.14 29.09
N VAL A 286 3.17 24.42 27.87
CA VAL A 286 3.67 25.73 27.44
C VAL A 286 2.90 26.13 26.17
N PRO A 287 1.81 26.91 26.32
CA PRO A 287 1.08 27.45 25.18
C PRO A 287 1.94 28.50 24.45
N MET A 288 2.04 28.37 23.13
CA MET A 288 2.84 29.22 22.26
C MET A 288 1.91 29.88 21.23
N LEU A 289 1.67 31.18 21.40
CA LEU A 289 0.87 31.98 20.49
C LEU A 289 1.60 32.16 19.16
N THR A 290 0.99 31.76 18.05
CA THR A 290 1.61 31.85 16.71
C THR A 290 1.31 33.15 15.98
N ASP A 291 0.41 33.98 16.49
CA ASP A 291 0.00 35.21 15.82
C ASP A 291 1.09 36.30 15.96
N GLU A 292 1.50 36.88 14.83
CA GLU A 292 2.61 37.86 14.74
C GLU A 292 2.36 39.19 15.46
N SER A 293 1.11 39.48 15.84
CA SER A 293 0.74 40.76 16.48
C SER A 293 1.02 40.83 17.99
N GLY A 294 1.70 39.83 18.55
CA GLY A 294 2.02 39.76 19.98
C GLY A 294 0.81 39.38 20.84
N PRO A 295 0.94 39.36 22.18
CA PRO A 295 -0.17 39.05 23.07
C PRO A 295 -1.22 40.15 22.94
N SER A 296 -2.27 39.88 22.17
CA SER A 296 -3.49 40.66 22.26
C SER A 296 -4.02 40.51 23.69
N ALA A 297 -4.55 41.57 24.29
CA ALA A 297 -5.25 41.49 25.59
C ALA A 297 -6.33 40.38 25.60
N LEU A 298 -6.79 39.96 24.41
CA LEU A 298 -7.66 38.81 24.21
C LEU A 298 -6.95 37.47 24.48
N ALA A 299 -5.72 37.28 23.98
CA ALA A 299 -4.95 36.07 24.18
C ALA A 299 -4.60 35.85 25.67
N ASP A 300 -4.22 36.92 26.36
CA ASP A 300 -3.97 36.88 27.81
C ASP A 300 -5.25 36.50 28.59
N LYS A 301 -6.40 37.03 28.18
CA LYS A 301 -7.70 36.66 28.77
C LYS A 301 -8.02 35.18 28.56
N PHE A 302 -7.78 34.64 27.38
CA PHE A 302 -7.96 33.20 27.12
C PHE A 302 -7.01 32.34 27.96
N MET A 303 -5.74 32.71 28.04
CA MET A 303 -4.78 31.96 28.85
C MET A 303 -5.14 31.97 30.34
N GLN A 304 -5.63 33.11 30.84
CA GLN A 304 -6.15 33.23 32.22
C GLN A 304 -7.42 32.40 32.42
N SER A 305 -8.37 32.38 31.46
CA SER A 305 -9.58 31.57 31.59
C SER A 305 -9.28 30.06 31.65
N PHE A 306 -8.21 29.63 30.98
CA PHE A 306 -7.74 28.24 31.02
C PHE A 306 -6.74 27.96 32.14
N GLY A 307 -6.27 28.98 32.87
CA GLY A 307 -5.27 28.82 33.94
C GLY A 307 -3.90 28.33 33.43
N LEU A 308 -3.52 28.71 32.21
CA LEU A 308 -2.27 28.30 31.54
C LEU A 308 -1.29 29.47 31.33
N GLU A 309 -1.60 30.64 31.88
CA GLU A 309 -0.87 31.91 31.72
C GLU A 309 0.57 31.86 32.22
N LYS A 310 0.87 31.03 33.23
CA LYS A 310 2.17 31.00 33.90
C LYS A 310 3.36 30.73 32.95
N HIS A 311 3.16 29.89 31.93
CA HIS A 311 4.22 29.55 30.98
C HIS A 311 3.92 30.00 29.56
N ALA A 312 2.80 30.68 29.33
CA ALA A 312 2.38 31.12 28.01
C ALA A 312 3.44 32.02 27.37
N GLY A 313 3.67 31.80 26.08
CA GLY A 313 4.68 32.47 25.30
C GLY A 313 4.24 32.75 23.88
N ILE A 314 5.15 33.31 23.10
CA ILE A 314 4.96 33.64 21.69
C ILE A 314 5.91 32.78 20.87
N ALA A 315 5.39 32.11 19.85
CA ALA A 315 6.21 31.45 18.84
C ALA A 315 6.53 32.47 17.75
N SER A 316 7.81 32.85 17.63
CA SER A 316 8.25 33.59 16.46
C SER A 316 8.18 32.72 15.20
N GLU A 317 8.17 33.34 14.04
CA GLU A 317 8.23 32.65 12.74
C GLU A 317 9.41 31.65 12.69
N GLU A 318 10.57 32.04 13.23
CA GLU A 318 11.75 31.17 13.36
C GLU A 318 11.46 29.88 14.15
N VAL A 319 10.71 29.98 15.25
CA VAL A 319 10.34 28.82 16.09
C VAL A 319 9.37 27.91 15.35
N VAL A 320 8.38 28.49 14.67
CA VAL A 320 7.40 27.73 13.87
C VAL A 320 8.09 26.99 12.72
N GLN A 321 8.94 27.69 11.96
CA GLN A 321 9.69 27.11 10.85
C GLN A 321 10.63 25.98 11.31
N THR A 322 11.34 26.17 12.42
CA THR A 322 12.25 25.15 12.97
C THR A 322 11.50 23.89 13.35
N MET A 323 10.29 24.02 13.93
CA MET A 323 9.48 22.86 14.30
C MET A 323 8.87 22.14 13.09
N GLN A 324 8.57 22.84 11.99
CA GLN A 324 8.08 22.19 10.75
C GLN A 324 9.09 21.23 10.11
N VAL A 325 10.38 21.41 10.36
CA VAL A 325 11.46 20.55 9.80
C VAL A 325 11.75 19.34 10.69
N ILE A 326 11.35 19.37 11.96
CA ILE A 326 11.66 18.34 12.97
C ILE A 326 10.55 17.26 13.05
N VAL A 327 9.39 17.48 12.44
CA VAL A 327 8.23 16.56 12.42
C VAL A 327 8.23 15.68 11.17
#